data_AF-A0AAV8XG82-F1
#
_entry.id   AF-A0AAV8XG82-F1
#
_cell.length_a   1.000
_cell.length_b   1.000
_cell.length_c   1.000
_cell.angle_alpha   90.00
_cell.angle_beta   90.00
_cell.angle_gamma   90.00
#
_symmetry.space_group_name_H-M   'P 1'
#
loop_
_entity.id
_entity.type
_entity.pdbx_description
1 polymer ?
#
loop_
_entity_poly.entity_id
_entity_poly.type
_entity_poly.pdbx_seq_one_letter_code
_entity_poly.pdbx_strand_id
1 'polypeptide(L)'
;MVTSLVISLRGQALEILQSIPEEQQNDYHRIVGALEIRYGHKYLRQVYQSQIKSRQQRTNESLQEYEADIERLIHLAYPQAPKEFLEQIGIQTFIVGLLDTEMQQALRLGRHTTISDVLVAALEFKAAKEASRNYKPKVRQVTFDVTIT
;
A
#
# COMPACT_ATOMS: atom_id res chain seq x y z
N MET A 1 -12.01 -25.98 29.28
CA MET A 1 -11.75 -24.75 28.51
C MET A 1 -10.33 -24.78 27.90
N VAL A 2 -9.27 -24.89 28.72
CA VAL A 2 -7.87 -25.02 28.23
C VAL A 2 -7.61 -26.25 27.37
N THR A 3 -8.11 -27.41 27.79
CA THR A 3 -7.87 -28.67 27.08
C THR A 3 -8.42 -28.64 25.66
N SER A 4 -9.63 -28.10 25.47
CA SER A 4 -10.24 -27.91 24.16
C SER A 4 -9.46 -26.95 23.27
N LEU A 5 -8.91 -25.86 23.84
CA LEU A 5 -8.04 -24.93 23.12
C LEU A 5 -6.76 -25.61 22.65
N VAL A 6 -6.05 -26.29 23.56
CA VAL A 6 -4.78 -26.99 23.27
C VAL A 6 -4.96 -28.06 22.19
N ILE A 7 -6.04 -28.85 22.25
CA ILE A 7 -6.35 -29.88 21.24
C ILE A 7 -6.67 -29.27 19.87
N SER A 8 -7.14 -28.02 19.83
CA SER A 8 -7.48 -27.32 18.58
C SER A 8 -6.26 -26.69 17.90
N LEU A 9 -5.13 -26.54 18.59
CA LEU A 9 -3.90 -25.98 18.02
C LEU A 9 -3.27 -26.97 17.03
N ARG A 10 -2.83 -26.46 15.88
CA ARG A 10 -2.24 -27.23 14.79
C ARG A 10 -0.99 -26.52 14.27
N GLY A 11 -0.01 -27.27 13.78
CA GLY A 11 1.18 -26.73 13.12
C GLY A 11 1.95 -25.71 13.98
N GLN A 12 2.34 -24.58 13.39
CA GLN A 12 3.11 -23.53 14.09
C GLN A 12 2.39 -22.95 15.32
N ALA A 13 1.05 -23.00 15.36
CA ALA A 13 0.30 -22.55 16.52
C ALA A 13 0.45 -23.48 17.73
N LEU A 14 0.67 -24.78 17.51
CA LEU A 14 0.96 -25.76 18.56
C LEU A 14 2.37 -25.55 19.15
N GLU A 15 3.34 -25.15 18.32
CA GLU A 15 4.72 -24.89 18.76
C GLU A 15 4.81 -23.78 19.82
N ILE A 16 3.81 -22.89 19.92
CA ILE A 16 3.75 -21.88 20.97
C ILE A 16 3.74 -22.50 22.36
N LEU A 17 3.16 -23.69 22.54
CA LEU A 17 3.16 -24.35 23.84
C LEU A 17 4.58 -24.63 24.34
N GLN A 18 5.53 -24.88 23.43
CA GLN A 18 6.94 -25.08 23.77
C GLN A 18 7.62 -23.81 24.29
N SER A 19 7.06 -22.63 23.98
CA SER A 19 7.54 -21.34 24.51
C SER A 19 6.95 -20.98 25.88
N ILE A 20 6.01 -21.78 26.39
CA ILE A 20 5.35 -21.60 27.68
C ILE A 20 5.87 -22.67 28.65
N PRO A 21 6.28 -22.31 29.89
CA PRO A 21 6.68 -23.28 30.90
C PRO A 21 5.60 -24.34 31.13
N GLU A 22 5.98 -25.60 31.26
CA GLU A 22 5.06 -26.75 31.34
C GLU A 22 4.02 -26.59 32.47
N GLU A 23 4.45 -26.02 33.60
CA GLU A 23 3.62 -25.67 34.77
C GLU A 23 2.49 -24.67 34.43
N GLN A 24 2.65 -23.88 33.38
CA GLN A 24 1.73 -22.82 32.93
C GLN A 24 0.99 -23.20 31.64
N GLN A 25 1.26 -24.36 31.05
CA GLN A 25 0.57 -24.83 29.84
C GLN A 25 -0.89 -25.25 30.10
N ASN A 26 -1.30 -25.32 31.37
CA ASN A 26 -2.69 -25.51 31.75
C ASN A 26 -3.43 -24.19 32.06
N ASP A 27 -2.76 -23.04 31.94
CA ASP A 27 -3.35 -21.72 32.14
C ASP A 27 -3.87 -21.15 30.81
N TYR A 28 -5.18 -20.91 30.77
CA TYR A 28 -5.88 -20.39 29.60
C TYR A 28 -5.33 -19.03 29.17
N HIS A 29 -5.13 -18.12 30.13
CA HIS A 29 -4.74 -16.76 29.85
C HIS A 29 -3.30 -16.68 29.35
N ARG A 30 -2.44 -17.60 29.79
CA ARG A 30 -1.06 -17.71 29.31
C ARG A 30 -1.01 -18.18 27.86
N ILE A 31 -1.77 -19.21 27.51
CA ILE A 31 -1.84 -19.72 26.13
C ILE A 31 -2.45 -18.67 25.20
N VAL A 32 -3.57 -18.06 25.58
CA VAL A 32 -4.21 -17.01 24.79
C VAL A 32 -3.29 -15.79 24.65
N GLY A 33 -2.63 -15.35 25.72
CA GLY A 33 -1.68 -14.23 25.65
C GLY A 33 -0.51 -14.51 24.72
N ALA A 34 0.04 -15.72 24.72
CA ALA A 34 1.12 -16.11 23.80
C ALA A 34 0.63 -16.17 22.34
N LEU A 35 -0.59 -16.68 22.11
CA LEU A 35 -1.24 -16.66 20.80
C LEU A 35 -1.50 -15.23 20.32
N GLU A 36 -1.97 -14.34 21.21
CA GLU A 36 -2.17 -12.92 20.92
C GLU A 36 -0.86 -12.19 20.62
N ILE A 37 0.24 -12.55 21.28
CA ILE A 37 1.56 -11.99 20.99
C ILE A 37 2.03 -12.42 19.59
N ARG A 38 1.91 -13.71 19.26
CA ARG A 38 2.46 -14.25 18.01
C ARG A 38 1.56 -14.02 16.80
N TYR A 39 0.25 -14.07 16.99
CA TYR A 39 -0.75 -14.03 15.92
C TYR A 39 -1.82 -12.96 16.12
N GLY A 40 -1.85 -12.30 17.27
CA GLY A 40 -2.87 -11.29 17.55
C GLY A 40 -2.74 -10.07 16.64
N HIS A 41 -3.90 -9.54 16.27
CA HIS A 41 -4.01 -8.41 15.35
C HIS A 41 -3.34 -7.13 15.87
N LYS A 42 -3.13 -6.97 17.19
CA LYS A 42 -2.51 -5.76 17.76
C LYS A 42 -1.05 -5.59 17.31
N TYR A 43 -0.26 -6.66 17.32
CA TYR A 43 1.13 -6.62 16.88
C TYR A 43 1.22 -6.60 15.35
N LEU A 44 0.36 -7.35 14.66
CA LEU A 44 0.28 -7.31 13.20
C LEU A 44 -0.16 -5.94 12.68
N ARG A 45 -1.02 -5.22 13.40
CA ARG A 45 -1.43 -3.85 13.07
C ARG A 45 -0.24 -2.91 12.94
N GLN A 46 0.68 -2.92 13.90
CA GLN A 46 1.88 -2.07 13.85
C GLN A 46 2.78 -2.45 12.66
N VAL A 47 2.89 -3.74 12.35
CA VAL A 47 3.62 -4.23 11.18
C VAL A 47 3.01 -3.67 9.89
N TYR A 48 1.70 -3.78 9.71
CA TYR A 48 1.04 -3.25 8.50
C TYR A 48 1.11 -1.73 8.42
N GLN A 49 0.98 -1.00 9.54
CA GLN A 49 1.19 0.45 9.57
C GLN A 49 2.61 0.85 9.14
N SER A 50 3.62 0.08 9.56
CA SER A 50 5.00 0.28 9.12
C SER A 50 5.16 -0.01 7.63
N GLN A 51 4.54 -1.08 7.13
CA GLN A 51 4.55 -1.43 5.70
C GLN A 51 3.89 -0.36 4.83
N ILE A 52 2.80 0.26 5.26
CA ILE A 52 2.16 1.39 4.56
C ILE A 52 3.10 2.58 4.46
N LYS A 53 3.80 2.92 5.55
CA LYS A 53 4.73 4.08 5.60
C LYS A 53 5.94 3.90 4.69
N SER A 54 6.42 2.68 4.55
CA SER A 54 7.57 2.35 3.68
C SER A 54 7.16 1.86 2.30
N ARG A 55 5.86 1.85 1.98
CA ARG A 55 5.36 1.36 0.70
C ARG A 55 5.82 2.29 -0.43
N GLN A 56 6.52 1.71 -1.41
CA GLN A 56 6.98 2.37 -2.63
C GLN A 56 6.70 1.44 -3.80
N GLN A 57 6.29 1.98 -4.93
CA GLN A 57 6.06 1.24 -6.17
C GLN A 57 7.36 0.60 -6.64
N ARG A 58 7.31 -0.69 -6.99
CA ARG A 58 8.48 -1.41 -7.54
C ARG A 58 8.61 -1.16 -9.05
N THR A 59 9.82 -1.26 -9.60
CA THR A 59 10.10 -1.01 -11.03
C THR A 59 9.25 -1.83 -12.00
N ASN A 60 8.89 -3.06 -11.62
CA ASN A 60 8.11 -3.99 -12.46
C ASN A 60 6.67 -4.14 -11.97
N GLU A 61 6.20 -3.26 -11.08
CA GLU A 61 4.86 -3.32 -10.51
C GLU A 61 3.95 -2.34 -11.24
N SER A 62 2.82 -2.85 -11.72
CA SER A 62 1.79 -2.02 -12.35
C SER A 62 1.12 -1.09 -11.33
N LEU A 63 0.51 0.00 -11.81
CA LEU A 63 -0.21 0.93 -10.95
C LEU A 63 -1.38 0.25 -10.22
N GLN A 64 -2.02 -0.72 -10.88
CA GLN A 64 -3.12 -1.51 -10.33
C GLN A 64 -2.65 -2.48 -9.24
N GLU A 65 -1.54 -3.20 -9.44
CA GLU A 65 -0.96 -4.06 -8.41
C GLU A 65 -0.51 -3.24 -7.20
N TYR A 66 0.07 -2.06 -7.46
CA TYR A 66 0.48 -1.12 -6.43
C TYR A 66 -0.71 -0.65 -5.58
N GLU A 67 -1.79 -0.23 -6.24
CA GLU A 67 -3.03 0.20 -5.60
C GLU A 67 -3.68 -0.91 -4.77
N ALA A 68 -3.86 -2.10 -5.36
CA ALA A 68 -4.50 -3.22 -4.70
C ALA A 68 -3.74 -3.66 -3.43
N ASP A 69 -2.40 -3.62 -3.46
CA ASP A 69 -1.60 -3.93 -2.28
C ASP A 69 -1.71 -2.84 -1.20
N ILE A 70 -1.79 -1.56 -1.58
CA ILE A 70 -2.05 -0.45 -0.65
C ILE A 70 -3.42 -0.64 0.02
N GLU A 71 -4.48 -0.89 -0.75
CA GLU A 71 -5.81 -1.13 -0.20
C GLU A 71 -5.80 -2.29 0.79
N ARG A 72 -5.18 -3.42 0.41
CA ARG A 72 -5.02 -4.59 1.28
C ARG A 72 -4.31 -4.23 2.58
N LEU A 73 -3.19 -3.51 2.52
CA LEU A 73 -2.41 -3.12 3.69
C LEU A 73 -3.20 -2.18 4.62
N ILE A 74 -3.95 -1.23 4.06
CA ILE A 74 -4.76 -0.28 4.83
C ILE A 74 -5.87 -0.99 5.62
N HIS A 75 -6.59 -1.92 5.01
CA HIS A 75 -7.62 -2.71 5.69
C HIS A 75 -7.03 -3.58 6.81
N LEU A 76 -5.82 -4.12 6.62
CA LEU A 76 -5.11 -4.88 7.64
C LEU A 76 -4.58 -3.99 8.79
N ALA A 77 -4.14 -2.77 8.49
CA ALA A 77 -3.62 -1.81 9.46
C ALA A 77 -4.69 -1.05 10.24
N TYR A 78 -5.91 -0.94 9.67
CA TYR A 78 -6.99 -0.11 10.21
C TYR A 78 -8.36 -0.77 10.03
N PRO A 79 -8.60 -1.99 10.56
CA PRO A 79 -9.80 -2.78 10.28
C PRO A 79 -11.12 -2.16 10.80
N GLN A 80 -11.04 -1.19 11.71
CA GLN A 80 -12.19 -0.52 12.31
C GLN A 80 -12.23 0.99 12.00
N ALA A 81 -11.35 1.50 11.15
CA ALA A 81 -11.33 2.93 10.88
C ALA A 81 -12.41 3.31 9.85
N PRO A 82 -12.92 4.56 9.89
CA PRO A 82 -13.89 5.06 8.92
C PRO A 82 -13.35 5.00 7.49
N LYS A 83 -14.23 4.78 6.52
CA LYS A 83 -13.85 4.67 5.10
C LYS A 83 -13.08 5.91 4.64
N GLU A 84 -13.55 7.10 4.99
CA GLU A 84 -12.95 8.38 4.59
C GLU A 84 -11.50 8.49 5.04
N PHE A 85 -11.18 7.96 6.22
CA PHE A 85 -9.81 7.92 6.74
C PHE A 85 -8.94 6.92 5.97
N LEU A 86 -9.48 5.76 5.59
CA LEU A 86 -8.77 4.78 4.77
C LEU A 86 -8.43 5.36 3.39
N GLU A 87 -9.39 6.05 2.76
CA GLU A 87 -9.20 6.72 1.47
C GLU A 87 -8.10 7.78 1.56
N GLN A 88 -8.14 8.63 2.59
CA GLN A 88 -7.12 9.67 2.79
C GLN A 88 -5.70 9.09 2.94
N ILE A 89 -5.56 8.03 3.75
CA ILE A 89 -4.26 7.36 3.90
C ILE A 89 -3.83 6.75 2.57
N GLY A 90 -4.73 6.06 1.87
CA GLY A 90 -4.38 5.38 0.63
C GLY A 90 -3.99 6.31 -0.49
N ILE A 91 -4.70 7.43 -0.66
CA ILE A 91 -4.34 8.46 -1.64
C ILE A 91 -2.93 8.99 -1.34
N GLN A 92 -2.67 9.34 -0.08
CA GLN A 92 -1.37 9.87 0.32
C GLN A 92 -0.24 8.84 0.11
N THR A 93 -0.44 7.59 0.53
CA THR A 93 0.53 6.51 0.36
C THR A 93 0.78 6.21 -1.11
N PHE A 94 -0.28 6.14 -1.91
CA PHE A 94 -0.17 5.91 -3.35
C PHE A 94 0.71 6.99 -3.98
N ILE A 95 0.35 8.27 -3.83
CA ILE A 95 1.07 9.39 -4.44
C ILE A 95 2.53 9.47 -3.96
N VAL A 96 2.78 9.34 -2.65
CA VAL A 96 4.14 9.47 -2.10
C VAL A 96 5.06 8.35 -2.56
N GLY A 97 4.54 7.13 -2.73
CA GLY A 97 5.35 5.98 -3.13
C GLY A 97 5.46 5.71 -4.61
N LEU A 98 4.88 6.55 -5.50
CA LEU A 98 5.05 6.40 -6.94
C LEU A 98 6.52 6.54 -7.37
N LEU A 99 6.92 5.71 -8.33
CA LEU A 99 8.28 5.74 -8.88
C LEU A 99 8.51 6.93 -9.85
N ASP A 100 7.48 7.34 -10.58
CA ASP A 100 7.55 8.45 -11.53
C ASP A 100 7.30 9.79 -10.80
N THR A 101 8.38 10.55 -10.60
CA THR A 101 8.34 11.87 -9.92
C THR A 101 7.42 12.87 -10.62
N GLU A 102 7.32 12.83 -11.95
CA GLU A 102 6.46 13.76 -12.70
C GLU A 102 4.99 13.42 -12.48
N MET A 103 4.66 12.13 -12.52
CA MET A 103 3.33 11.63 -12.18
C MET A 103 2.96 11.99 -10.74
N GLN A 104 3.89 11.80 -9.80
CA GLN A 104 3.69 12.19 -8.41
C GLN A 104 3.35 13.68 -8.26
N GLN A 105 4.07 14.56 -8.96
CA GLN A 105 3.78 16.01 -8.92
C GLN A 105 2.41 16.33 -9.51
N ALA A 106 2.05 15.73 -10.65
CA ALA A 106 0.75 15.94 -11.29
C ALA A 106 -0.41 15.52 -10.37
N LEU A 107 -0.30 14.35 -9.73
CA LEU A 107 -1.35 13.84 -8.84
C LEU A 107 -1.45 14.61 -7.52
N ARG A 108 -0.36 15.20 -7.02
CA ARG A 108 -0.41 16.10 -5.84
C ARG A 108 -1.21 17.37 -6.08
N LEU A 109 -1.31 17.81 -7.34
CA LEU A 109 -2.11 18.97 -7.73
C LEU A 109 -3.59 18.59 -7.96
N GLY A 110 -3.87 17.29 -8.13
CA GLY A 110 -5.21 16.75 -8.27
C GLY A 110 -6.00 16.75 -6.96
N ARG A 111 -7.33 16.74 -7.07
CA ARG A 111 -8.24 16.63 -5.92
C ARG A 111 -8.77 15.21 -5.80
N HIS A 112 -7.89 14.38 -5.26
CA HIS A 112 -8.08 13.01 -4.75
C HIS A 112 -9.28 12.82 -3.81
N THR A 113 -10.32 12.08 -4.17
CA THR A 113 -11.35 11.68 -3.17
C THR A 113 -11.32 10.21 -2.78
N THR A 114 -10.85 9.34 -3.67
CA THR A 114 -10.71 7.90 -3.41
C THR A 114 -9.40 7.38 -3.98
N ILE A 115 -8.95 6.21 -3.49
CA ILE A 115 -7.78 5.53 -4.02
C ILE A 115 -8.00 5.14 -5.50
N SER A 116 -9.20 4.67 -5.84
CA SER A 116 -9.54 4.34 -7.24
C SER A 116 -9.50 5.56 -8.17
N ASP A 117 -9.93 6.74 -7.69
CA ASP A 117 -9.85 8.01 -8.43
C ASP A 117 -8.38 8.40 -8.71
N VAL A 118 -7.49 8.29 -7.71
CA VAL A 118 -6.06 8.55 -7.95
C VAL A 118 -5.42 7.56 -8.91
N LEU A 119 -5.86 6.29 -8.90
CA LEU A 119 -5.41 5.27 -9.86
C LEU A 119 -5.84 5.62 -11.28
N VAL A 120 -7.10 6.03 -11.49
CA VAL A 120 -7.59 6.45 -12.81
C VAL A 120 -6.78 7.62 -13.33
N ALA A 121 -6.57 8.66 -12.51
CA ALA A 121 -5.75 9.81 -12.89
C ALA A 121 -4.29 9.42 -13.22
N ALA A 122 -3.71 8.46 -12.49
CA ALA A 122 -2.37 7.95 -12.77
C ALA A 122 -2.30 7.22 -14.12
N LEU A 123 -3.32 6.44 -14.46
CA LEU A 123 -3.43 5.74 -15.74
C LEU A 123 -3.61 6.73 -16.91
N GLU A 124 -4.42 7.77 -16.73
CA GLU A 124 -4.59 8.85 -17.71
C GLU A 124 -3.28 9.60 -17.94
N PHE A 125 -2.57 9.95 -16.86
CA PHE A 125 -1.25 10.57 -16.95
C PHE A 125 -0.27 9.70 -17.74
N LYS A 126 -0.22 8.39 -17.43
CA LYS A 126 0.65 7.45 -18.13
C LYS A 126 0.35 7.42 -19.63
N ALA A 127 -0.93 7.33 -20.01
CA ALA A 127 -1.36 7.35 -21.40
C ALA A 127 -1.00 8.67 -22.12
N ALA A 128 -1.23 9.81 -21.47
CA ALA A 128 -0.91 11.13 -22.03
C ALA A 128 0.60 11.32 -22.23
N LYS A 129 1.42 10.85 -21.28
CA LYS A 129 2.88 10.89 -21.36
C LYS A 129 3.42 10.01 -22.49
N GLU A 130 2.86 8.82 -22.68
CA GLU A 130 3.19 7.93 -23.80
C GLU A 130 2.82 8.56 -25.14
N ALA A 131 1.62 9.15 -25.26
CA ALA A 131 1.20 9.85 -26.47
C ALA A 131 2.12 11.03 -26.81
N SER A 132 2.51 11.83 -25.81
CA SER A 132 3.41 12.97 -25.98
C SER A 132 4.82 12.56 -26.41
N ARG A 133 5.35 11.45 -25.87
CA ARG A 133 6.65 10.90 -26.29
C ARG A 133 6.66 10.46 -27.75
N ASN A 134 5.53 9.95 -28.24
CA ASN A 134 5.40 9.46 -29.61
C ASN A 134 5.14 10.59 -30.63
N TYR A 135 4.86 11.82 -30.18
CA TYR A 135 4.61 12.96 -31.03
C TYR A 135 5.94 13.61 -31.51
N LYS A 136 6.19 13.59 -32.82
CA LYS A 136 7.31 14.31 -33.47
C LYS A 136 6.79 15.59 -34.17
N PRO A 137 7.01 16.80 -33.63
CA PRO A 137 6.59 18.02 -34.30
C PRO A 137 7.40 18.27 -35.58
N LYS A 138 6.71 18.59 -36.69
CA LYS A 138 7.36 19.14 -37.89
C LYS A 138 7.69 20.62 -37.65
N VAL A 139 8.92 20.90 -37.25
CA VAL A 139 9.42 22.28 -37.12
C VAL A 139 9.53 22.89 -38.53
N ARG A 140 8.69 23.89 -38.84
CA ARG A 140 8.90 24.74 -40.02
C ARG A 140 9.84 25.87 -39.61
N GLN A 141 11.06 25.89 -40.14
CA GLN A 141 11.94 27.06 -40.04
C GLN A 141 11.34 28.18 -40.91
N VAL A 142 11.10 29.34 -40.29
CA VAL A 142 10.77 30.57 -41.01
C VAL A 142 12.09 31.31 -41.22
N THR A 143 12.66 31.21 -42.41
CA THR A 143 13.77 32.06 -42.84
C THR A 143 13.23 33.45 -43.12
N PHE A 144 13.65 34.43 -42.32
CA PHE A 144 13.40 35.84 -42.59
C PHE A 144 14.51 36.34 -43.51
N ASP A 145 14.19 36.52 -44.79
CA ASP A 145 15.07 37.25 -45.72
C ASP A 145 14.95 38.74 -45.42
N VAL A 146 15.86 39.25 -44.58
CA VAL A 146 15.98 40.69 -44.34
C VAL A 146 16.72 41.30 -45.54
N THR A 147 15.96 41.83 -46.50
CA THR A 147 16.50 42.67 -47.57
C THR A 147 16.65 44.09 -47.02
N ILE A 148 17.87 44.46 -46.64
CA ILE A 148 18.22 45.86 -46.34
C ILE A 148 18.47 46.55 -47.69
N THR A 149 17.65 47.55 -48.01
CA THR A 149 17.88 48.51 -49.10
C THR A 149 18.44 49.79 -48.52
#